data_AF-A0A0F9CX85-F1
#
_entry.id   AF-A0A0F9CX85-F1
#
_cell.length_a   1.000
_cell.length_b   1.000
_cell.length_c   1.000
_cell.angle_alpha   90.00
_cell.angle_beta   90.00
_cell.angle_gamma   90.00
#
_symmetry.space_group_name_H-M   'P 1'
#
loop_
_entity.id
_entity.type
_entity.pdbx_description
1 polymer ?
#
loop_
_entity_poly.entity_id
_entity_poly.type
_entity_poly.pdbx_seq_one_letter_code
_entity_poly.pdbx_strand_id
1 'polypeptide(L)' 'MIKEYPEKHQQGTMSLENINTVGFGIKEVDKQVIKGDFGIHIAKDGRVWVCIDGIAFLRFSPHRDGKMKKRP' A
#
# COMPACT_ATOMS: atom_id res chain seq x y z
N MET A 1 -14.96 21.34 3.38
CA MET A 1 -14.34 21.15 2.06
C MET A 1 -13.49 19.90 2.14
N ILE A 2 -13.85 18.82 1.44
CA ILE A 2 -13.03 17.59 1.44
C ILE A 2 -11.85 17.86 0.50
N LYS A 3 -10.62 17.71 1.00
CA LYS A 3 -9.41 17.89 0.19
C LYS A 3 -9.31 16.70 -0.76
N GLU A 4 -9.57 16.92 -2.04
CA GLU A 4 -9.39 15.89 -3.07
C GLU A 4 -7.90 15.78 -3.40
N TYR A 5 -7.39 14.55 -3.36
CA TYR A 5 -6.05 14.22 -3.79
C TYR A 5 -6.15 13.61 -5.18
N PRO A 6 -5.58 14.24 -6.22
CA PRO A 6 -5.65 13.67 -7.56
C PRO A 6 -4.99 12.29 -7.57
N GLU A 7 -5.65 11.31 -8.18
CA GLU A 7 -5.06 9.99 -8.43
C GLU A 7 -3.77 10.16 -9.23
N LYS A 8 -2.73 9.43 -8.82
CA LYS A 8 -1.44 9.44 -9.51
C LYS A 8 -1.09 8.02 -9.91
N HIS A 9 -0.90 7.84 -11.21
CA HIS A 9 -0.47 6.60 -11.83
C HIS A 9 0.88 6.82 -12.51
N GLN A 10 1.76 5.84 -12.39
CA GLN A 10 3.06 5.86 -13.04
C GLN A 10 3.50 4.43 -13.37
N GLN A 11 3.90 4.21 -14.62
CA GLN A 11 4.54 2.96 -15.00
C GLN A 11 5.94 2.87 -14.40
N GLY A 12 6.29 1.69 -13.90
CA GLY A 12 7.59 1.49 -13.28
C GLY A 12 7.82 0.08 -12.81
N THR A 13 8.72 -0.05 -11.84
CA THR A 13 9.08 -1.31 -11.21
C THR A 13 9.03 -1.11 -9.70
N MET A 14 8.35 -1.99 -8.98
CA MET A 14 8.27 -1.96 -7.53
C MET A 14 9.12 -3.08 -6.94
N SER A 15 10.05 -2.72 -6.06
CA SER A 15 10.76 -3.68 -5.21
C SER A 15 10.14 -3.70 -3.82
N LEU A 16 9.92 -4.91 -3.30
CA LEU A 16 9.51 -5.10 -1.91
C LEU A 16 10.76 -5.33 -1.06
N GLU A 17 11.20 -4.29 -0.37
CA GLU A 17 12.35 -4.35 0.53
C GLU A 17 11.93 -4.86 1.92
N ASN A 18 12.84 -5.55 2.61
CA ASN A 18 12.65 -6.02 4.00
C ASN A 18 11.45 -6.96 4.22
N ILE A 19 11.01 -7.71 3.20
CA ILE A 19 9.84 -8.61 3.30
C ILE A 19 10.03 -9.68 4.39
N ASN A 20 11.28 -10.08 4.64
CA ASN A 20 11.66 -11.02 5.70
C ASN A 20 11.41 -10.46 7.11
N THR A 21 11.33 -9.14 7.27
CA THR A 21 11.16 -8.45 8.57
C THR A 21 9.68 -8.20 8.90
N VAL A 22 8.80 -8.18 7.89
CA VAL A 22 7.37 -7.84 8.07
C VAL A 22 6.46 -9.04 8.38
N GLY A 23 7.03 -10.20 8.70
CA GLY A 23 6.28 -11.33 9.27
C GLY A 23 5.16 -11.89 8.38
N PHE A 24 5.18 -11.63 7.07
CA PHE A 24 4.13 -12.07 6.14
C PHE A 24 4.13 -13.58 5.86
N GLY A 25 4.86 -14.40 6.62
CA GLY A 25 4.93 -15.85 6.40
C GLY A 25 5.53 -16.26 5.06
N ILE A 26 6.07 -15.30 4.30
CA ILE A 26 6.67 -15.54 2.99
C ILE A 26 8.12 -15.96 3.27
N LYS A 27 8.33 -17.27 3.40
CA LYS A 27 9.66 -17.86 3.56
C LYS A 27 10.49 -17.51 2.33
N GLU A 28 11.59 -16.80 2.58
CA GLU A 28 12.69 -16.54 1.64
C GLU A 28 12.24 -16.20 0.23
N VAL A 29 11.97 -14.92 -0.02
CA VAL A 29 11.83 -14.45 -1.38
C VAL A 29 12.93 -13.48 -1.70
N ASP A 30 13.90 -13.97 -2.46
CA ASP A 30 14.78 -13.14 -3.27
C ASP A 30 13.93 -12.06 -3.94
N LYS A 31 14.19 -10.81 -3.56
CA LYS A 31 13.61 -9.56 -4.09
C LYS A 31 12.52 -9.78 -5.13
N GLN A 32 11.25 -9.89 -4.71
CA GLN A 32 10.15 -9.90 -5.67
C GLN A 32 10.05 -8.53 -6.32
N VAL A 33 10.42 -8.50 -7.59
CA VAL A 33 10.21 -7.37 -8.47
C VAL A 33 8.85 -7.54 -9.13
N ILE A 34 7.91 -6.66 -8.81
CA ILE A 34 6.62 -6.60 -9.49
C ILE A 34 6.73 -5.53 -10.58
N LYS A 35 6.31 -5.88 -11.81
CA LYS A 35 6.24 -4.99 -12.96
C LYS A 35 4.78 -4.75 -13.30
N GLY A 36 4.39 -3.51 -13.57
CA GLY A 36 3.02 -3.14 -13.88
C GLY A 36 2.78 -1.63 -13.81
N ASP A 37 1.51 -1.23 -13.95
CA ASP A 37 1.06 0.12 -13.63
C ASP A 37 0.91 0.28 -12.12
N PHE A 38 1.57 1.28 -11.55
CA PHE A 38 1.52 1.55 -10.12
C PHE A 38 0.69 2.80 -9.85
N GLY A 39 -0.33 2.64 -9.01
CA GLY A 39 -1.22 3.72 -8.61
C GLY A 39 -1.30 3.87 -7.10
N ILE A 40 -1.47 5.11 -6.63
CA ILE A 40 -1.93 5.37 -5.26
C ILE A 40 -3.33 5.99 -5.35
N HIS A 41 -4.28 5.33 -4.71
CA HIS A 41 -5.63 5.86 -4.57
C HIS A 41 -5.87 6.28 -3.11
N ILE A 42 -6.41 7.49 -2.93
CA ILE A 42 -6.78 8.04 -1.63
C ILE A 42 -8.29 8.31 -1.63
N ALA A 43 -9.03 7.55 -0.82
CA ALA A 43 -10.47 7.74 -0.67
C ALA A 43 -10.81 8.99 0.14
N LYS A 44 -12.04 9.50 0.00
CA LYS A 44 -12.54 10.67 0.75
C LYS A 44 -12.52 10.49 2.28
N ASP A 45 -12.54 9.26 2.76
CA ASP A 45 -12.47 8.91 4.18
C ASP A 45 -11.04 8.61 4.68
N GLY A 46 -10.03 8.90 3.87
CA GLY A 46 -8.61 8.77 4.22
C GLY A 46 -8.05 7.35 4.07
N ARG A 47 -8.81 6.38 3.56
CA ARG A 47 -8.25 5.09 3.14
C ARG A 47 -7.25 5.30 2.01
N VAL A 48 -6.13 4.57 2.07
CA VAL A 48 -5.09 4.61 1.04
C VAL A 48 -4.90 3.20 0.48
N TRP A 49 -4.88 3.09 -0.84
CA TRP A 49 -4.57 1.85 -1.55
C TRP A 49 -3.33 2.04 -2.41
N VAL A 50 -2.47 1.01 -2.41
CA VAL A 50 -1.47 0.82 -3.46
C VAL A 50 -2.06 -0.16 -4.47
N CYS A 51 -2.18 0.29 -5.72
CA CYS A 51 -2.73 -0.47 -6.82
C CYS A 51 -1.61 -0.93 -7.76
N ILE A 52 -1.72 -2.17 -8.24
CA ILE A 52 -0.87 -2.74 -9.29
C ILE A 52 -1.80 -3.21 -10.41
N ASP A 53 -1.61 -2.69 -11.62
CA ASP A 53 -2.48 -2.96 -12.78
C ASP A 53 -3.98 -2.72 -12.46
N GLY A 54 -4.26 -1.68 -11.68
CA GLY A 54 -5.62 -1.32 -11.25
C GLY A 54 -6.20 -2.18 -10.11
N ILE A 55 -5.48 -3.18 -9.61
CA ILE A 55 -5.92 -4.04 -8.50
C ILE A 55 -5.32 -3.54 -7.18
N ALA A 56 -6.12 -3.41 -6.11
CA ALA A 56 -5.62 -2.98 -4.80
C ALA A 56 -4.84 -4.09 -4.09
N PHE A 57 -3.52 -3.90 -3.92
CA PHE A 57 -2.61 -4.86 -3.29
C PHE A 57 -2.32 -4.55 -1.81
N LEU A 58 -2.14 -3.28 -1.46
CA LEU A 58 -1.97 -2.84 -0.08
C LEU A 58 -3.08 -1.87 0.28
N ARG A 59 -3.60 -2.00 1.51
CA ARG A 59 -4.64 -1.13 2.05
C ARG A 59 -4.24 -0.61 3.41
N PHE A 60 -4.18 0.71 3.52
CA PHE A 60 -4.19 1.41 4.80
C PHE A 60 -5.61 1.91 5.08
N SER A 61 -6.11 1.62 6.27
CA SER A 61 -7.41 2.10 6.75
C SER A 61 -7.18 2.88 8.04
N PRO A 62 -7.38 4.21 8.04
CA PRO A 62 -7.12 5.01 9.22
C PRO A 62 -8.07 4.60 10.35
N HIS A 63 -7.55 4.58 11.58
CA HIS A 63 -8.39 4.49 12.77
C HIS A 63 -9.14 5.81 12.96
N ARG A 64 -10.41 5.72 13.39
CA ARG A 64 -11.28 6.90 13.58
C ARG A 64 -10.71 7.90 14.58
N ASP A 65 -9.98 7.45 15.58
CA ASP A 65 -9.35 8.24 16.63
C ASP A 65 -7.84 8.47 16.39
N GLY A 66 -7.31 8.04 15.25
CA GLY A 66 -5.89 8.13 14.90
C GLY A 66 -4.98 7.23 15.74
N LYS A 67 -5.52 6.31 16.56
CA LYS A 67 -4.74 5.49 17.48
C LYS A 67 -4.92 4.00 17.17
N MET A 68 -3.81 3.29 17.03
CA MET A 68 -3.80 1.83 17.09
C MET A 68 -3.45 1.41 18.51
N LYS A 69 -4.18 0.46 19.11
CA LYS A 69 -3.69 -0.21 20.32
C LYS A 69 -2.38 -0.90 19.96
N LYS A 70 -1.31 -0.61 20.71
CA LYS A 70 -0.06 -1.38 20.59
C LYS A 70 -0.43 -2.85 20.80
N ARG A 71 -0.04 -3.72 19.87
CA ARG A 71 -0.13 -5.16 20.13
C ARG A 71 0.76 -5.46 21.35
N PRO A 72 0.29 -6.29 22.29
CA PRO A 72 1.11 -6.72 23.42
C PRO A 72 2.39 -7.41 22.94
#